data_AF-A0A843D5S2-F1
#
_entry.id   AF-A0A843D5S2-F1
#
_cell.length_a   1.000
_cell.length_b   1.000
_cell.length_c   1.000
_cell.angle_alpha   90.00
_cell.angle_beta   90.00
_cell.angle_gamma   90.00
#
_symmetry.space_group_name_H-M   'P 1'
#
loop_
_entity.id
_entity.type
_entity.pdbx_description
1 polymer ?
#
loop_
_entity_poly.entity_id
_entity_poly.type
_entity_poly.pdbx_seq_one_letter_code
_entity_poly.pdbx_strand_id
1 'polypeptide(L)'
;MKNDGIVLEGKGAVIDLSDADYEVLSTTADGPLESVREIRINHHEPDYSNGVLNLHIEGCVDSISTKVSEFNVTKVKSVAFANFNGGIERAGQDSQEGDGGVLVVMIIDADIPVSTMARACISVTEGITSAIQDLGLRYDNKCASGSKIENVVIVRRKGQGPYLRGAGNHCKLGELIGKTTIESVKESALKNGLDTKISAVDSAVDHIKDCIGWGLIPEEVGVKAIKGITDACLRH
;
A
#
# COMPACT_ATOMS: atom_id res chain seq x y z
N MET A 1 -7.17 -0.11 -22.13
CA MET A 1 -8.00 1.03 -21.69
C MET A 1 -7.07 2.11 -21.15
N LYS A 2 -7.08 3.33 -21.70
CA LYS A 2 -6.34 4.48 -21.15
C LYS A 2 -7.18 5.08 -20.02
N ASN A 3 -6.70 5.00 -18.78
CA ASN A 3 -7.23 5.79 -17.67
C ASN A 3 -6.09 6.67 -17.15
N ASP A 4 -6.27 7.99 -17.21
CA ASP A 4 -5.45 8.98 -16.49
C ASP A 4 -3.92 8.80 -16.57
N GLY A 5 -3.38 8.56 -17.76
CA GLY A 5 -1.92 8.41 -17.98
C GLY A 5 -1.37 7.03 -17.61
N ILE A 6 -2.22 6.07 -17.25
CA ILE A 6 -1.82 4.67 -16.99
C ILE A 6 -2.29 3.80 -18.15
N VAL A 7 -1.35 3.05 -18.73
CA VAL A 7 -1.58 2.09 -19.81
C VAL A 7 -1.16 0.72 -19.30
N LEU A 8 -2.09 -0.23 -19.27
CA LEU A 8 -1.76 -1.63 -19.01
C LEU A 8 -1.18 -2.24 -20.30
N GLU A 9 0.03 -2.79 -20.24
CA GLU A 9 0.76 -3.32 -21.41
C GLU A 9 1.29 -4.74 -21.15
N GLY A 10 0.69 -5.75 -21.80
CA GLY A 10 1.16 -7.13 -21.68
C GLY A 10 1.13 -7.64 -20.23
N LYS A 11 2.31 -7.99 -19.69
CA LYS A 11 2.51 -8.36 -18.28
C LYS A 11 3.09 -7.21 -17.43
N GLY A 12 3.02 -5.96 -17.90
CA GLY A 12 3.31 -4.78 -17.09
C GLY A 12 2.24 -3.68 -17.10
N ALA A 13 2.49 -2.62 -16.34
CA ALA A 13 1.77 -1.34 -16.44
C ALA A 13 2.77 -0.22 -16.71
N VAL A 14 2.35 0.75 -17.52
CA VAL A 14 3.13 1.95 -17.86
C VAL A 14 2.39 3.16 -17.32
N ILE A 15 3.12 4.00 -16.59
CA ILE A 15 2.65 5.29 -16.08
C ILE A 15 3.39 6.36 -16.85
N ASP A 16 2.66 7.07 -17.71
CA ASP A 16 3.16 8.19 -18.48
C ASP A 16 3.27 9.43 -17.57
N LEU A 17 4.49 9.94 -17.45
CA LEU A 17 4.85 11.14 -16.69
C LEU A 17 5.48 12.19 -17.62
N SER A 18 5.25 12.12 -18.93
CA SER A 18 5.84 13.04 -19.90
C SER A 18 5.20 14.43 -19.91
N ASP A 19 4.11 14.64 -19.18
CA ASP A 19 3.32 15.88 -19.17
C ASP A 19 3.89 16.99 -18.26
N ALA A 20 4.85 16.67 -17.39
CA ALA A 20 5.48 17.62 -16.49
C ALA A 20 6.89 17.19 -16.05
N ASP A 21 7.58 18.06 -15.33
CA ASP A 21 8.87 17.74 -14.71
C ASP A 21 8.62 17.02 -13.37
N TYR A 22 8.57 15.70 -13.42
CA TYR A 22 8.46 14.89 -12.21
C TYR A 22 9.81 14.54 -11.61
N GLU A 23 9.85 14.53 -10.28
CA GLU A 23 10.94 13.96 -9.50
C GLU A 23 10.39 12.80 -8.67
N VAL A 24 11.16 11.72 -8.61
CA VAL A 24 10.72 10.46 -8.05
C VAL A 24 11.64 10.03 -6.93
N LEU A 25 11.08 9.66 -5.78
CA LEU A 25 11.80 8.98 -4.71
C LEU A 25 11.33 7.52 -4.69
N SER A 26 12.25 6.58 -4.84
CA SER A 26 11.98 5.14 -4.82
C SER A 26 12.74 4.48 -3.67
N THR A 27 12.15 3.48 -3.03
CA THR A 27 12.84 2.68 -2.00
C THR A 27 14.00 1.85 -2.53
N THR A 28 14.14 1.72 -3.86
CA THR A 28 15.24 1.00 -4.52
C THR A 28 16.26 1.92 -5.19
N ALA A 29 16.12 3.24 -5.03
CA ALA A 29 17.06 4.22 -5.58
C ALA A 29 17.90 4.87 -4.46
N ASP A 30 19.16 5.19 -4.76
CA ASP A 30 20.09 5.84 -3.82
C ASP A 30 19.71 7.29 -3.49
N GLY A 31 18.76 7.89 -4.23
CA GLY A 31 18.27 9.24 -4.03
C GLY A 31 17.14 9.61 -4.99
N PRO A 32 16.67 10.87 -4.96
CA PRO A 32 15.64 11.35 -5.88
C PRO A 32 16.12 11.29 -7.33
N LEU A 33 15.29 10.71 -8.19
CA LEU A 33 15.47 10.63 -9.63
C LEU A 33 14.79 11.83 -10.28
N GLU A 34 15.54 12.63 -11.03
CA GLU A 34 15.01 13.80 -11.72
C GLU A 34 14.63 13.48 -13.16
N SER A 35 13.68 14.25 -13.72
CA SER A 35 13.26 14.17 -15.13
C SER A 35 12.72 12.79 -15.53
N VAL A 36 12.01 12.12 -14.60
CA VAL A 36 11.37 10.83 -14.89
C VAL A 36 10.16 11.08 -15.79
N ARG A 37 10.18 10.46 -16.96
CA ARG A 37 9.14 10.58 -17.99
C ARG A 37 8.19 9.40 -18.00
N GLU A 38 8.62 8.28 -17.46
CA GLU A 38 7.84 7.05 -17.49
C GLU A 38 8.22 6.14 -16.32
N ILE A 39 7.22 5.49 -15.73
CA ILE A 39 7.41 4.40 -14.78
C ILE A 39 6.82 3.13 -15.39
N ARG A 40 7.59 2.05 -15.44
CA ARG A 40 7.14 0.74 -15.92
C ARG A 40 7.13 -0.22 -14.74
N ILE A 41 6.00 -0.87 -14.53
CA ILE A 41 5.86 -2.01 -13.62
C ILE A 41 5.91 -3.24 -14.50
N ASN A 42 6.89 -4.12 -14.33
CA ASN A 42 7.10 -5.31 -15.17
C ASN A 42 7.84 -6.41 -14.39
N HIS A 43 8.38 -7.41 -15.10
CA HIS A 43 9.13 -8.53 -14.52
C HIS A 43 10.65 -8.43 -14.75
N HIS A 44 11.15 -7.26 -15.14
CA HIS A 44 12.58 -7.03 -15.32
C HIS A 44 13.20 -6.51 -14.04
N GLU A 45 14.51 -6.71 -13.90
CA GLU A 45 15.25 -6.13 -12.79
C GLU A 45 15.01 -4.61 -12.73
N PRO A 46 14.81 -4.04 -11.53
CA PRO A 46 14.61 -2.61 -11.39
C PRO A 46 15.82 -1.83 -11.91
N ASP A 47 15.60 -0.90 -12.83
CA ASP A 47 16.62 0.01 -13.32
C ASP A 47 16.05 1.41 -13.56
N TYR A 48 16.94 2.40 -13.63
CA TYR A 48 16.61 3.73 -14.07
C TYR A 48 17.53 4.11 -15.24
N SER A 49 16.96 4.23 -16.43
CA SER A 49 17.72 4.57 -17.63
C SER A 49 16.88 5.42 -18.58
N ASN A 50 17.52 6.46 -19.16
CA ASN A 50 16.91 7.35 -20.16
C ASN A 50 15.55 7.98 -19.74
N GLY A 51 15.38 8.28 -18.44
CA GLY A 51 14.13 8.86 -17.91
C GLY A 51 13.01 7.84 -17.69
N VAL A 52 13.29 6.54 -17.79
CA VAL A 52 12.35 5.45 -17.52
C VAL A 52 12.79 4.72 -16.25
N LEU A 53 11.88 4.62 -15.28
CA LEU A 53 12.07 3.83 -14.06
C LEU A 53 11.34 2.49 -14.22
N ASN A 54 12.09 1.39 -14.27
CA ASN A 54 11.51 0.05 -14.24
C ASN A 54 11.42 -0.44 -12.80
N LEU A 55 10.26 -1.02 -12.48
CA LEU A 55 9.93 -1.61 -11.20
C LEU A 55 9.53 -3.07 -11.42
N HIS A 56 10.03 -3.95 -10.57
CA HIS A 56 9.76 -5.37 -10.63
C HIS A 56 8.51 -5.74 -9.81
N ILE A 57 7.71 -6.66 -10.33
CA ILE A 57 6.67 -7.38 -9.59
C ILE A 57 6.71 -8.88 -9.89
N GLU A 58 6.40 -9.67 -8.88
CA GLU A 58 6.08 -11.09 -9.03
C GLU A 58 4.54 -11.25 -9.10
N GLY A 59 3.96 -11.08 -10.29
CA GLY A 59 2.51 -11.23 -10.48
C GLY A 59 1.93 -10.74 -11.81
N CYS A 60 0.61 -10.82 -11.97
CA CYS A 60 -0.08 -10.41 -13.20
C CYS A 60 -0.59 -8.96 -13.13
N VAL A 61 -0.61 -8.25 -14.27
CA VAL A 61 -1.05 -6.84 -14.40
C VAL A 61 -2.51 -6.61 -14.11
N ASP A 62 -3.37 -7.58 -14.44
CA ASP A 62 -4.83 -7.48 -14.22
C ASP A 62 -5.17 -7.29 -12.73
N SER A 63 -4.19 -7.49 -11.87
CA SER A 63 -4.29 -7.33 -10.44
C SER A 63 -3.92 -5.94 -9.89
N ILE A 64 -3.44 -5.03 -10.74
CA ILE A 64 -3.11 -3.67 -10.34
C ILE A 64 -4.42 -2.89 -10.04
N SER A 65 -4.38 -2.06 -9.00
CA SER A 65 -5.44 -1.10 -8.66
C SER A 65 -4.93 0.32 -8.85
N THR A 66 -5.84 1.21 -9.23
CA THR A 66 -5.60 2.65 -9.24
C THR A 66 -6.69 3.34 -8.44
N LYS A 67 -6.29 4.16 -7.47
CA LYS A 67 -7.18 5.02 -6.68
C LYS A 67 -6.72 6.46 -6.72
N VAL A 68 -7.68 7.35 -6.55
CA VAL A 68 -7.47 8.79 -6.58
C VAL A 68 -8.24 9.39 -5.41
N SER A 69 -7.57 10.25 -4.64
CA SER A 69 -8.23 11.12 -3.67
C SER A 69 -7.86 12.57 -3.93
N GLU A 70 -8.77 13.48 -3.58
CA GLU A 70 -8.59 14.91 -3.78
C GLU A 70 -9.06 15.69 -2.55
N PHE A 71 -8.40 16.83 -2.32
CA PHE A 71 -8.86 17.85 -1.40
C PHE A 71 -8.42 19.22 -1.89
N ASN A 72 -9.37 20.13 -2.06
CA ASN A 72 -9.15 21.42 -2.71
C ASN A 72 -8.48 21.22 -4.08
N VAL A 73 -7.29 21.80 -4.26
CA VAL A 73 -6.52 21.75 -5.51
C VAL A 73 -5.50 20.61 -5.54
N THR A 74 -5.34 19.86 -4.44
CA THR A 74 -4.34 18.80 -4.34
C THR A 74 -4.98 17.44 -4.63
N LYS A 75 -4.41 16.73 -5.59
CA LYS A 75 -4.80 15.37 -5.98
C LYS A 75 -3.66 14.40 -5.67
N VAL A 76 -4.00 13.25 -5.12
CA VAL A 76 -3.08 12.12 -4.97
C VAL A 76 -3.64 10.92 -5.71
N LYS A 77 -2.77 10.17 -6.39
CA LYS A 77 -3.12 8.95 -7.11
C LYS A 77 -2.21 7.83 -6.65
N SER A 78 -2.79 6.72 -6.23
CA SER A 78 -2.07 5.48 -5.91
C SER A 78 -2.25 4.49 -7.05
N VAL A 79 -1.15 3.93 -7.55
CA VAL A 79 -1.11 2.74 -8.41
C VAL A 79 -0.47 1.63 -7.59
N ALA A 80 -1.24 0.60 -7.27
CA ALA A 80 -0.82 -0.43 -6.34
C ALA A 80 -0.91 -1.83 -6.95
N PHE A 81 0.11 -2.64 -6.67
CA PHE A 81 0.10 -4.08 -6.80
C PHE A 81 0.24 -4.67 -5.39
N ALA A 82 -0.59 -5.63 -5.01
CA ALA A 82 -0.51 -6.31 -3.72
C ALA A 82 -0.91 -7.78 -3.89
N ASN A 83 0.02 -8.69 -3.68
CA ASN A 83 -0.24 -10.13 -3.60
C ASN A 83 0.13 -10.61 -2.19
N PHE A 84 -0.89 -10.87 -1.37
CA PHE A 84 -0.71 -11.28 0.02
C PHE A 84 -0.91 -12.79 0.26
N ASN A 85 -1.03 -13.58 -0.80
CA ASN A 85 -0.99 -15.04 -0.69
C ASN A 85 0.43 -15.56 -0.37
N GLY A 86 1.43 -14.68 -0.46
CA GLY A 86 2.80 -14.85 0.03
C GLY A 86 3.37 -13.50 0.47
N GLY A 87 4.56 -13.49 1.07
CA GLY A 87 5.27 -12.26 1.44
C GLY A 87 4.59 -11.43 2.53
N ILE A 88 3.72 -12.01 3.36
CA ILE A 88 3.22 -11.34 4.57
C ILE A 88 4.30 -11.41 5.65
N GLU A 89 4.52 -10.29 6.35
CA GLU A 89 5.69 -10.10 7.20
C GLU A 89 5.34 -9.52 8.57
N ARG A 90 6.23 -9.78 9.55
CA ARG A 90 6.19 -9.14 10.87
C ARG A 90 7.57 -8.63 11.27
N ALA A 91 7.63 -7.35 11.61
CA ALA A 91 8.86 -6.68 12.00
C ALA A 91 9.51 -7.38 13.21
N GLY A 92 10.82 -7.63 13.11
CA GLY A 92 11.58 -8.36 14.13
C GLY A 92 11.35 -9.88 14.14
N GLN A 93 10.73 -10.45 13.10
CA GLN A 93 10.67 -11.89 12.84
C GLN A 93 11.39 -12.20 11.51
N ASP A 94 11.73 -13.47 11.29
CA ASP A 94 12.36 -13.92 10.03
C ASP A 94 11.36 -13.84 8.88
N SER A 95 11.83 -13.64 7.65
CA SER A 95 10.95 -13.62 6.48
C SER A 95 10.31 -14.99 6.24
N GLN A 96 9.02 -15.03 5.94
CA GLN A 96 8.38 -16.27 5.46
C GLN A 96 8.70 -16.48 3.98
N GLU A 97 8.89 -17.73 3.57
CA GLU A 97 9.01 -18.07 2.15
C GLU A 97 7.68 -17.77 1.42
N GLY A 98 7.77 -17.13 0.25
CA GLY A 98 6.61 -16.93 -0.62
C GLY A 98 6.80 -15.82 -1.66
N ASP A 99 6.15 -16.00 -2.82
CA ASP A 99 6.29 -15.13 -4.00
C ASP A 99 5.26 -13.98 -4.00
N GLY A 100 5.05 -13.35 -2.85
CA GLY A 100 4.12 -12.23 -2.71
C GLY A 100 4.81 -10.96 -2.21
N GLY A 101 4.06 -9.87 -2.23
CA GLY A 101 4.60 -8.56 -1.89
C GLY A 101 3.68 -7.42 -2.31
N VAL A 102 4.12 -6.21 -2.01
CA VAL A 102 3.38 -4.98 -2.29
C VAL A 102 4.27 -3.96 -2.99
N LEU A 103 3.71 -3.32 -4.02
CA LEU A 103 4.27 -2.18 -4.72
C LEU A 103 3.25 -1.05 -4.73
N VAL A 104 3.67 0.17 -4.42
CA VAL A 104 2.83 1.37 -4.50
C VAL A 104 3.57 2.49 -5.20
N VAL A 105 3.00 3.02 -6.28
CA VAL A 105 3.38 4.30 -6.89
C VAL A 105 2.37 5.37 -6.47
N MET A 106 2.80 6.31 -5.64
CA MET A 106 2.03 7.43 -5.14
C MET A 106 2.41 8.71 -5.89
N ILE A 107 1.51 9.18 -6.75
CA ILE A 107 1.67 10.40 -7.52
C ILE A 107 0.94 11.53 -6.81
N ILE A 108 1.69 12.57 -6.44
CA ILE A 108 1.21 13.74 -5.72
C ILE A 108 1.27 14.93 -6.69
N ASP A 109 0.10 15.50 -7.01
CA ASP A 109 -0.02 16.70 -7.85
C ASP A 109 0.28 17.97 -7.04
N ALA A 110 1.51 18.03 -6.52
CA ALA A 110 2.05 19.12 -5.74
C ALA A 110 3.58 19.07 -5.76
N ASP A 111 4.22 20.21 -5.49
CA ASP A 111 5.64 20.25 -5.17
C ASP A 111 5.84 20.05 -3.66
N ILE A 112 6.78 19.19 -3.30
CA ILE A 112 7.07 18.82 -1.92
C ILE A 112 8.58 18.63 -1.75
N PRO A 113 9.20 19.04 -0.63
CA PRO A 113 10.62 18.77 -0.41
C PRO A 113 10.87 17.27 -0.24
N VAL A 114 12.10 16.82 -0.50
CA VAL A 114 12.52 15.41 -0.37
C VAL A 114 12.20 14.85 1.03
N SER A 115 12.32 15.66 2.07
CA SER A 115 11.92 15.27 3.44
C SER A 115 10.43 14.98 3.58
N THR A 116 9.57 15.68 2.83
CA THR A 116 8.14 15.40 2.75
C THR A 116 7.86 14.16 1.89
N MET A 117 8.62 13.92 0.82
CA MET A 117 8.54 12.66 0.07
C MET A 117 8.88 11.46 0.96
N ALA A 118 9.95 11.56 1.75
CA ALA A 118 10.32 10.52 2.72
C ALA A 118 9.21 10.30 3.78
N ARG A 119 8.57 11.38 4.25
CA ARG A 119 7.39 11.26 5.12
C ARG A 119 6.19 10.63 4.42
N ALA A 120 5.99 10.90 3.13
CA ALA A 120 4.95 10.25 2.34
C ALA A 120 5.21 8.74 2.24
N CYS A 121 6.46 8.29 2.10
CA CYS A 121 6.79 6.86 2.17
C CYS A 121 6.31 6.23 3.49
N ILE A 122 6.51 6.92 4.62
CA ILE A 122 6.03 6.45 5.93
C ILE A 122 4.49 6.34 5.96
N SER A 123 3.77 7.35 5.48
CA SER A 123 2.31 7.27 5.44
C SER A 123 1.78 6.23 4.44
N VAL A 124 2.52 5.95 3.36
CA VAL A 124 2.22 4.81 2.47
C VAL A 124 2.41 3.49 3.24
N THR A 125 3.50 3.30 3.98
CA THR A 125 3.71 2.06 4.73
C THR A 125 2.68 1.89 5.86
N GLU A 126 2.30 2.95 6.55
CA GLU A 126 1.18 2.93 7.51
C GLU A 126 -0.16 2.57 6.84
N GLY A 127 -0.39 3.08 5.62
CA GLY A 127 -1.55 2.71 4.81
C GLY A 127 -1.55 1.24 4.38
N ILE A 128 -0.39 0.70 4.00
CA ILE A 128 -0.20 -0.73 3.69
C ILE A 128 -0.51 -1.57 4.93
N THR A 129 0.07 -1.24 6.09
CA THR A 129 -0.18 -1.95 7.34
C THR A 129 -1.66 -1.89 7.74
N SER A 130 -2.31 -0.74 7.57
CA SER A 130 -3.75 -0.59 7.83
C SER A 130 -4.58 -1.46 6.89
N ALA A 131 -4.23 -1.55 5.60
CA ALA A 131 -4.89 -2.45 4.66
C ALA A 131 -4.74 -3.93 5.06
N ILE A 132 -3.53 -4.34 5.48
CA ILE A 132 -3.25 -5.69 5.97
C ILE A 132 -4.08 -6.02 7.22
N GLN A 133 -4.21 -5.08 8.15
CA GLN A 133 -5.03 -5.22 9.35
C GLN A 133 -6.52 -5.31 9.02
N ASP A 134 -7.02 -4.43 8.14
CA ASP A 134 -8.39 -4.48 7.63
C ASP A 134 -8.73 -5.80 6.93
N LEU A 135 -7.72 -6.42 6.30
CA LEU A 135 -7.81 -7.72 5.64
C LEU A 135 -7.50 -8.89 6.59
N GLY A 136 -7.34 -8.64 7.90
CA GLY A 136 -7.11 -9.64 8.95
C GLY A 136 -5.94 -10.59 8.69
N LEU A 137 -4.91 -10.13 7.98
CA LEU A 137 -3.79 -10.97 7.58
C LEU A 137 -2.84 -11.22 8.75
N ARG A 138 -2.33 -12.45 8.82
CA ARG A 138 -1.55 -12.95 9.95
C ARG A 138 -0.21 -13.50 9.52
N TYR A 139 0.77 -13.32 10.40
CA TYR A 139 2.08 -13.95 10.38
C TYR A 139 2.16 -14.86 11.62
N ASP A 140 2.29 -16.17 11.45
CA ASP A 140 2.36 -17.16 12.54
C ASP A 140 1.33 -16.94 13.67
N ASN A 141 0.06 -16.85 13.29
CA ASN A 141 -1.08 -16.57 14.17
C ASN A 141 -1.07 -15.20 14.86
N LYS A 142 -0.08 -14.33 14.62
CA LYS A 142 -0.04 -12.94 15.10
C LYS A 142 -0.48 -12.01 13.98
N CYS A 143 -0.94 -10.81 14.33
CA CYS A 143 -1.21 -9.77 13.34
C CYS A 143 0.06 -9.49 12.50
N ALA A 144 -0.05 -9.48 11.18
CA ALA A 144 1.06 -9.04 10.34
C ALA A 144 1.32 -7.55 10.55
N SER A 145 2.59 -7.12 10.58
CA SER A 145 2.91 -5.69 10.66
C SER A 145 3.24 -5.10 9.29
N GLY A 146 3.37 -5.92 8.26
CA GLY A 146 3.69 -5.50 6.91
C GLY A 146 3.69 -6.66 5.92
N SER A 147 4.31 -6.41 4.78
CA SER A 147 4.55 -7.37 3.71
C SER A 147 5.91 -7.05 3.10
N LYS A 148 6.50 -7.99 2.36
CA LYS A 148 7.64 -7.71 1.48
C LYS A 148 7.29 -6.53 0.59
N ILE A 149 8.00 -5.42 0.76
CA ILE A 149 7.82 -4.23 -0.07
C ILE A 149 8.72 -4.40 -1.30
N GLU A 150 8.12 -4.66 -2.45
CA GLU A 150 8.83 -4.66 -3.73
C GLU A 150 9.27 -3.24 -4.08
N ASN A 151 8.35 -2.28 -3.93
CA ASN A 151 8.69 -0.86 -4.06
C ASN A 151 7.67 0.10 -3.42
N VAL A 152 8.15 1.20 -2.85
CA VAL A 152 7.32 2.40 -2.62
C VAL A 152 7.94 3.56 -3.38
N VAL A 153 7.16 4.10 -4.31
CA VAL A 153 7.56 5.20 -5.18
C VAL A 153 6.71 6.42 -4.87
N ILE A 154 7.34 7.54 -4.53
CA ILE A 154 6.69 8.84 -4.40
C ILE A 154 7.07 9.71 -5.59
N VAL A 155 6.07 10.16 -6.33
CA VAL A 155 6.23 11.04 -7.49
C VAL A 155 5.72 12.43 -7.10
N ARG A 156 6.57 13.45 -7.25
CA ARG A 156 6.18 14.86 -7.08
C ARG A 156 6.27 15.61 -8.39
N ARG A 157 5.46 16.66 -8.55
CA ARG A 157 5.55 17.59 -9.68
C ARG A 157 6.45 18.76 -9.30
N LYS A 158 7.73 18.70 -9.68
CA LYS A 158 8.76 19.64 -9.21
C LYS A 158 8.48 21.06 -9.72
N GLY A 159 8.44 22.04 -8.81
CA GLY A 159 8.22 23.45 -9.16
C GLY A 159 6.82 23.79 -9.67
N GLN A 160 5.84 22.89 -9.56
CA GLN A 160 4.46 23.12 -10.02
C GLN A 160 3.43 22.77 -8.93
N GLY A 161 2.25 23.40 -9.01
CA GLY A 161 1.19 23.17 -8.02
C GLY A 161 1.46 23.81 -6.66
N PRO A 162 0.70 23.46 -5.62
CA PRO A 162 0.93 23.97 -4.27
C PRO A 162 2.22 23.41 -3.68
N TYR A 163 2.93 24.23 -2.90
CA TYR A 163 4.12 23.77 -2.18
C TYR A 163 3.74 23.26 -0.78
N LEU A 164 3.83 21.94 -0.55
CA LEU A 164 3.40 21.29 0.69
C LEU A 164 4.59 20.79 1.51
N ARG A 165 4.55 20.98 2.84
CA ARG A 165 5.67 20.67 3.76
C ARG A 165 5.41 19.49 4.71
N GLY A 166 4.24 18.87 4.63
CA GLY A 166 3.85 17.77 5.50
C GLY A 166 3.11 16.70 4.73
N ALA A 167 3.42 15.44 5.03
CA ALA A 167 2.77 14.25 4.47
C ALA A 167 2.50 13.16 5.53
N GLY A 168 2.56 13.49 6.82
CA GLY A 168 2.26 12.55 7.91
C GLY A 168 0.79 12.60 8.35
N ASN A 169 0.38 11.68 9.24
CA ASN A 169 -1.03 11.47 9.62
C ASN A 169 -1.76 12.67 10.26
N HIS A 170 -1.03 13.70 10.69
CA HIS A 170 -1.59 14.93 11.27
C HIS A 170 -1.77 16.04 10.22
N CYS A 171 -1.61 15.74 8.94
CA CYS A 171 -1.82 16.71 7.87
C CYS A 171 -2.72 16.13 6.76
N LYS A 172 -3.37 17.03 6.02
CA LYS A 172 -4.34 16.63 5.02
C LYS A 172 -3.72 15.81 3.88
N LEU A 173 -2.49 16.12 3.47
CA LEU A 173 -1.78 15.31 2.46
C LEU A 173 -1.52 13.88 2.96
N GLY A 174 -1.12 13.70 4.21
CA GLY A 174 -0.92 12.38 4.81
C GLY A 174 -2.23 11.58 4.93
N GLU A 175 -3.33 12.24 5.31
CA GLU A 175 -4.67 11.63 5.30
C GLU A 175 -5.05 11.12 3.90
N LEU A 176 -4.85 11.94 2.86
CA LEU A 176 -5.14 11.57 1.48
C LEU A 176 -4.27 10.39 1.01
N ILE A 177 -2.97 10.42 1.32
CA ILE A 177 -2.03 9.33 1.01
C ILE A 177 -2.50 8.04 1.66
N GLY A 178 -2.69 8.05 2.99
CA GLY A 178 -3.10 6.85 3.75
C GLY A 178 -4.40 6.25 3.22
N LYS A 179 -5.44 7.07 3.05
CA LYS A 179 -6.74 6.62 2.51
C LYS A 179 -6.59 5.99 1.12
N THR A 180 -5.89 6.66 0.21
CA THR A 180 -5.73 6.21 -1.18
C THR A 180 -4.91 4.93 -1.24
N THR A 181 -3.87 4.82 -0.42
CA THR A 181 -3.07 3.60 -0.29
C THR A 181 -3.93 2.44 0.21
N ILE A 182 -4.69 2.61 1.30
CA ILE A 182 -5.54 1.55 1.86
C ILE A 182 -6.51 1.02 0.80
N GLU A 183 -7.23 1.91 0.12
CA GLU A 183 -8.21 1.52 -0.90
C GLU A 183 -7.56 0.79 -2.08
N SER A 184 -6.42 1.28 -2.58
CA SER A 184 -5.74 0.68 -3.74
C SER A 184 -5.11 -0.67 -3.41
N VAL A 185 -4.48 -0.81 -2.25
CA VAL A 185 -3.85 -2.05 -1.79
C VAL A 185 -4.90 -3.12 -1.55
N LYS A 186 -6.02 -2.81 -0.88
CA LYS A 186 -7.10 -3.77 -0.65
C LYS A 186 -7.74 -4.25 -1.94
N GLU A 187 -8.02 -3.34 -2.88
CA GLU A 187 -8.56 -3.73 -4.17
C GLU A 187 -7.57 -4.60 -4.96
N SER A 188 -6.28 -4.26 -4.96
CA SER A 188 -5.27 -5.05 -5.66
C SER A 188 -5.12 -6.45 -5.04
N ALA A 189 -5.12 -6.57 -3.71
CA ALA A 189 -5.07 -7.85 -3.02
C ALA A 189 -6.26 -8.76 -3.39
N LEU A 190 -7.47 -8.21 -3.44
CA LEU A 190 -8.67 -8.93 -3.88
C LEU A 190 -8.57 -9.39 -5.34
N LYS A 191 -8.06 -8.55 -6.24
CA LYS A 191 -7.81 -8.95 -7.64
C LYS A 191 -6.73 -10.03 -7.77
N ASN A 192 -5.76 -10.04 -6.85
CA ASN A 192 -4.73 -11.09 -6.72
C ASN A 192 -5.23 -12.36 -6.02
N GLY A 193 -6.55 -12.54 -5.90
CA GLY A 193 -7.14 -13.79 -5.43
C GLY A 193 -7.02 -14.02 -3.93
N LEU A 194 -6.80 -12.95 -3.14
CA LEU A 194 -6.92 -13.04 -1.69
C LEU A 194 -8.36 -13.45 -1.31
N ASP A 195 -8.53 -14.65 -0.74
CA ASP A 195 -9.83 -15.10 -0.24
C ASP A 195 -10.14 -14.36 1.07
N THR A 196 -10.95 -13.31 0.99
CA THR A 196 -11.33 -12.46 2.13
C THR A 196 -12.54 -12.99 2.87
N LYS A 197 -12.72 -14.31 2.96
CA LYS A 197 -13.67 -14.95 3.90
C LYS A 197 -13.21 -14.78 5.35
N ILE A 198 -13.06 -13.53 5.76
CA ILE A 198 -13.12 -13.13 7.15
C ILE A 198 -14.61 -12.98 7.40
N SER A 199 -15.19 -13.95 8.10
CA SER A 199 -16.55 -13.76 8.57
C SER A 199 -16.59 -12.56 9.52
N ALA A 200 -17.72 -11.86 9.63
CA ALA A 200 -17.86 -10.79 10.64
C ALA A 200 -17.50 -11.29 12.06
N VAL A 201 -17.61 -12.60 12.29
CA VAL A 201 -17.17 -13.33 13.48
C VAL A 201 -15.67 -13.24 13.65
N ASP A 202 -14.88 -13.54 12.62
CA ASP A 202 -13.42 -13.54 12.68
C ASP A 202 -12.89 -12.13 12.96
N SER A 203 -13.47 -11.10 12.33
CA SER A 203 -13.12 -9.70 12.59
C SER A 203 -13.43 -9.28 14.04
N ALA A 204 -14.61 -9.64 14.55
CA ALA A 204 -14.99 -9.35 15.94
C ALA A 204 -14.11 -10.10 16.95
N VAL A 205 -13.77 -11.36 16.66
CA VAL A 205 -12.86 -12.16 17.48
C VAL A 205 -11.47 -11.53 17.50
N ASP A 206 -10.99 -11.03 16.38
CA ASP A 206 -9.68 -10.40 16.25
C ASP A 206 -9.60 -9.09 17.06
N HIS A 207 -10.62 -8.25 16.99
CA HIS A 207 -10.68 -7.02 17.80
C HIS A 207 -10.63 -7.31 19.31
N ILE A 208 -11.32 -8.37 19.74
CA ILE A 208 -11.30 -8.79 21.16
C ILE A 208 -9.92 -9.32 21.54
N LYS A 209 -9.27 -10.11 20.67
CA LYS A 209 -7.89 -10.59 20.89
C LYS A 209 -6.91 -9.42 21.00
N ASP A 210 -7.04 -8.40 20.17
CA ASP A 210 -6.19 -7.21 20.23
C ASP A 210 -6.40 -6.44 21.55
N CYS A 211 -7.65 -6.29 21.99
CA CYS A 211 -7.97 -5.69 23.28
C CYS A 211 -7.37 -6.48 24.47
N ILE A 212 -7.33 -7.81 24.39
CA ILE A 212 -6.62 -8.65 25.38
C ILE A 212 -5.11 -8.38 25.30
N GLY A 213 -4.53 -8.42 24.09
CA GLY A 213 -3.10 -8.24 23.86
C GLY A 213 -2.58 -6.87 24.31
N TRP A 214 -3.42 -5.84 24.23
CA TRP A 214 -3.13 -4.49 24.75
C TRP A 214 -3.44 -4.31 26.24
N GLY A 215 -4.01 -5.32 26.91
CA GLY A 215 -4.40 -5.24 28.31
C GLY A 215 -5.60 -4.32 28.58
N LEU A 216 -6.38 -4.00 27.55
CA LEU A 216 -7.61 -3.19 27.68
C LEU A 216 -8.74 -3.97 28.34
N ILE A 217 -8.74 -5.30 28.22
CA ILE A 217 -9.68 -6.20 28.87
C ILE A 217 -8.96 -7.39 29.50
N PRO A 218 -9.47 -7.94 30.63
CA PRO A 218 -8.95 -9.18 31.19
C PRO A 218 -9.09 -10.34 30.21
N GLU A 219 -8.05 -11.18 30.11
CA GLU A 219 -8.01 -12.33 29.20
C GLU A 219 -9.22 -13.25 29.36
N GLU A 220 -9.58 -13.58 30.61
CA GLU A 220 -10.73 -14.44 30.91
C GLU A 220 -12.05 -13.87 30.35
N VAL A 221 -12.23 -12.56 30.42
CA VAL A 221 -13.43 -11.86 29.90
C VAL A 221 -13.43 -11.85 28.38
N GLY A 222 -12.29 -11.56 27.76
CA GLY A 222 -12.15 -11.53 26.31
C GLY A 222 -12.33 -12.92 25.68
N VAL A 223 -11.73 -13.97 26.26
CA VAL A 223 -11.90 -15.36 25.80
C VAL A 223 -13.36 -15.80 25.90
N LYS A 224 -14.06 -15.42 26.98
CA LYS A 224 -15.50 -15.71 27.13
C LYS A 224 -16.36 -15.00 26.09
N ALA A 225 -16.04 -13.75 25.76
CA ALA A 225 -16.74 -12.99 24.72
C ALA A 225 -16.54 -13.60 23.33
N ILE A 226 -15.29 -13.97 22.98
CA ILE A 226 -14.95 -14.68 21.74
C ILE A 226 -15.77 -15.96 21.62
N LYS A 227 -15.77 -16.80 22.66
CA LYS A 227 -16.53 -18.06 22.66
C LYS A 227 -18.02 -17.83 22.44
N GLY A 228 -18.61 -16.83 23.10
CA GLY A 228 -20.02 -16.47 22.92
C GLY A 228 -20.37 -16.07 21.49
N ILE A 229 -19.50 -15.30 20.83
CA ILE A 229 -19.66 -14.87 19.44
C ILE A 229 -19.56 -16.06 18.48
N THR A 230 -18.54 -16.90 18.64
CA THR A 230 -18.36 -18.09 17.79
C THR A 230 -19.52 -19.09 17.95
N ASP A 231 -19.96 -19.35 19.19
CA ASP A 231 -21.09 -20.25 19.47
C ASP A 231 -22.42 -19.72 18.92
N ALA A 232 -22.61 -18.39 18.85
CA ALA A 232 -23.81 -17.79 18.25
C ALA A 232 -23.87 -18.02 16.73
N CYS A 233 -22.73 -17.98 16.05
CA CYS A 233 -22.68 -18.16 14.60
C CYS A 233 -22.79 -19.62 14.14
N LEU A 234 -22.34 -20.57 14.95
CA LEU A 234 -22.47 -22.01 14.65
C LEU A 234 -23.90 -22.57 14.85
N ARG A 235 -24.83 -21.75 15.35
CA ARG A 235 -26.24 -22.14 15.60
C ARG A 235 -27.19 -21.81 14.44
N HIS A 236 -26.68 -21.27 13.33
CA HIS A 236 -27.41 -20.94 12.11
C HIS A 236 -26.75 -21.59 10.90
#